data_AF-A0A7V4IFT5-F1
#
_entry.id   AF-A0A7V4IFT5-F1
#
_cell.length_a   1.000
_cell.length_b   1.000
_cell.length_c   1.000
_cell.angle_alpha   90.00
_cell.angle_beta   90.00
_cell.angle_gamma   90.00
#
_symmetry.space_group_name_H-M   'P 1'
#
loop_
_entity.id
_entity.type
_entity.pdbx_description
1 polymer ?
#
loop_
_entity_poly.entity_id
_entity_poly.type
_entity_poly.pdbx_seq_one_letter_code
_entity_poly.pdbx_strand_id
1 'polypeptide(L)'
;MNQNITTWLVRQISSVPRWLLSIAGLVLLCGGLIIAAFVERKELAVATTFATTLLGTGILSLNLPKLFAGLIDDEREKGRLLEEKLKAERAEREAQEKLREADLEIERLERMQLSLQSFKPIANLGLLTVEMVIKDFRSKKLGPKEQKSVLGIPLGRVKQTSYMGAVEVPVKAHLGVDLHQVQIKVDAAGRLIVGGLTMSTTSDTVRGAEWQLQEVRTEKFRNDEISEIIIDPHDARLMAERDAHERQLRERISVGQSFTVFEKPLLQATREVLTSLLTPLGREIVYVDSPPSDATPLMNFLAGEQQALANRIEERRRAIGPPRS
;
A
#
# COMPACT_ATOMS: atom_id res chain seq x y z
N MET A 1 -48.17 60.96 -57.99
CA MET A 1 -47.75 59.73 -58.71
C MET A 1 -46.22 59.52 -58.76
N ASN A 2 -45.41 60.20 -57.93
CA ASN A 2 -43.92 60.10 -57.97
C ASN A 2 -43.27 59.40 -56.77
N GLN A 3 -43.99 59.11 -55.68
CA GLN A 3 -43.41 58.48 -54.46
C GLN A 3 -43.38 56.94 -54.51
N ASN A 4 -44.19 56.31 -55.38
CA ASN A 4 -44.23 54.85 -55.51
C ASN A 4 -43.10 54.29 -56.40
N ILE A 5 -42.52 55.10 -57.29
CA ILE A 5 -41.46 54.65 -58.20
C ILE A 5 -40.10 54.58 -57.47
N THR A 6 -39.82 55.55 -56.59
CA THR A 6 -38.57 55.59 -55.82
C THR A 6 -38.52 54.48 -54.76
N THR A 7 -39.63 54.20 -54.09
CA THR A 7 -39.72 53.10 -53.10
C THR A 7 -39.65 51.72 -53.75
N TRP A 8 -40.17 51.55 -54.97
CA TRP A 8 -40.06 50.30 -55.72
C TRP A 8 -38.63 50.05 -56.20
N LEU A 9 -37.94 51.05 -56.75
CA LEU A 9 -36.54 50.95 -57.19
C LEU A 9 -35.58 50.66 -56.03
N VAL A 10 -35.75 51.32 -54.87
CA VAL A 10 -34.92 51.07 -53.68
C VAL A 10 -35.12 49.63 -53.17
N ARG A 11 -36.34 49.10 -53.22
CA ARG A 11 -36.64 47.73 -52.79
C ARG A 11 -36.04 46.69 -53.73
N GLN A 12 -36.05 46.94 -55.03
CA GLN A 12 -35.49 46.03 -56.05
C GLN A 12 -33.96 46.04 -56.05
N ILE A 13 -33.32 47.19 -55.77
CA ILE A 13 -31.87 47.29 -55.59
C ILE A 13 -31.44 46.57 -54.29
N SER A 14 -32.28 46.57 -53.25
CA SER A 14 -31.98 45.90 -51.97
C SER A 14 -32.03 44.37 -52.03
N SER A 15 -32.69 43.78 -53.04
CA SER A 15 -32.76 42.32 -53.26
C SER A 15 -31.60 41.76 -54.09
N VAL A 16 -30.78 42.62 -54.70
CA VAL A 16 -29.62 42.18 -55.47
C VAL A 16 -28.48 41.82 -54.51
N PRO A 17 -27.86 40.64 -54.63
CA PRO A 17 -26.68 40.27 -53.84
C PRO A 17 -25.63 41.37 -53.86
N ARG A 18 -25.26 41.89 -52.69
CA ARG A 18 -24.44 43.11 -52.57
C ARG A 18 -23.06 43.00 -53.26
N TRP A 19 -22.54 41.77 -53.39
CA TRP A 19 -21.32 41.50 -54.15
C TRP A 19 -21.46 41.81 -55.65
N LEU A 20 -22.64 41.59 -56.24
CA LEU A 20 -22.94 41.97 -57.62
C LEU A 20 -22.97 43.49 -57.82
N LEU A 21 -23.42 44.25 -56.82
CA LEU A 21 -23.40 45.72 -56.85
C LEU A 21 -21.97 46.27 -56.77
N SER A 22 -21.10 45.65 -55.96
CA SER A 22 -19.67 46.00 -55.91
C SER A 22 -18.95 45.66 -57.23
N ILE A 23 -19.25 44.50 -57.83
CA ILE A 23 -18.73 44.15 -59.17
C ILE A 23 -19.24 45.14 -60.21
N ALA A 24 -20.53 45.50 -60.19
CA ALA A 24 -21.09 46.49 -61.11
C ALA A 24 -20.43 47.87 -60.96
N GLY A 25 -20.14 48.32 -59.74
CA GLY A 25 -19.40 49.57 -59.49
C GLY A 25 -17.96 49.54 -60.04
N LEU A 26 -17.28 48.40 -59.91
CA LEU A 26 -15.92 48.21 -60.43
C LEU A 26 -15.90 48.10 -61.96
N VAL A 27 -16.88 47.41 -62.55
CA VAL A 27 -17.09 47.33 -64.00
C VAL A 27 -17.47 48.70 -64.57
N LEU A 28 -18.22 49.53 -63.85
CA LEU A 28 -18.52 50.91 -64.26
C LEU A 28 -17.28 51.81 -64.26
N LEU A 29 -16.40 51.68 -63.26
CA LEU A 29 -15.13 52.40 -63.21
C LEU A 29 -14.21 52.01 -64.36
N CYS A 30 -13.95 50.71 -64.51
CA CYS A 30 -13.04 50.21 -65.55
C CYS A 30 -13.64 50.34 -66.95
N GLY A 31 -14.92 50.03 -67.10
CA GLY A 31 -15.66 50.13 -68.37
C GLY A 31 -15.85 51.58 -68.81
N GLY A 32 -16.08 52.51 -67.88
CA GLY A 32 -16.18 53.94 -68.19
C GLY A 32 -14.88 54.53 -68.74
N LEU A 33 -13.73 54.11 -68.20
CA LEU A 33 -12.41 54.46 -68.73
C LEU A 33 -12.17 53.91 -70.13
N ILE A 34 -12.59 52.66 -70.38
CA ILE A 34 -12.46 52.04 -71.71
C ILE A 34 -13.36 52.74 -72.73
N ILE A 35 -14.63 53.01 -72.37
CA ILE A 35 -15.58 53.68 -73.26
C ILE A 35 -15.12 55.10 -73.60
N ALA A 36 -14.60 55.85 -72.63
CA ALA A 36 -14.08 57.19 -72.87
C ALA A 36 -12.82 57.21 -73.77
N ALA A 37 -12.00 56.16 -73.75
CA ALA A 37 -10.84 56.04 -74.63
C ALA A 37 -11.21 55.90 -76.11
N PHE A 38 -12.45 55.47 -76.43
CA PHE A 38 -12.97 55.34 -77.79
C PHE A 38 -13.76 56.57 -78.28
N VAL A 39 -13.88 57.64 -77.47
CA VAL A 39 -14.62 58.85 -77.85
C VAL A 39 -13.69 59.89 -78.47
N GLU A 40 -13.87 60.19 -79.75
CA GLU A 40 -13.01 61.12 -80.51
C GLU A 40 -13.09 62.59 -80.03
N ARG A 41 -14.17 62.97 -79.34
CA ARG A 41 -14.33 64.31 -78.76
C ARG A 41 -13.84 64.35 -77.31
N LYS A 42 -12.72 65.03 -77.09
CA LYS A 42 -12.04 65.15 -75.78
C LYS A 42 -12.94 65.62 -74.64
N GLU A 43 -13.85 66.57 -74.88
CA GLU A 43 -14.75 67.09 -73.85
C GLU A 43 -15.79 66.05 -73.38
N LEU A 44 -16.32 65.23 -74.31
CA LEU A 44 -17.27 64.17 -73.99
C LEU A 44 -16.58 62.96 -73.33
N ALA A 45 -15.33 62.69 -73.68
CA ALA A 45 -14.52 61.66 -73.03
C ALA A 45 -14.26 62.01 -71.55
N VAL A 46 -13.95 63.27 -71.25
CA VAL A 46 -13.75 63.75 -69.87
C VAL A 46 -15.05 63.72 -69.07
N ALA A 47 -16.18 64.16 -69.65
CA ALA A 47 -17.46 64.13 -68.96
C ALA A 47 -17.92 62.70 -68.64
N THR A 48 -17.74 61.75 -69.57
CA THR A 48 -18.13 60.35 -69.38
C THR A 48 -17.23 59.63 -68.37
N THR A 49 -15.92 59.86 -68.38
CA THR A 49 -15.02 59.35 -67.32
C THR A 49 -15.36 59.94 -65.96
N PHE A 50 -15.63 61.25 -65.86
CA PHE A 50 -15.95 61.87 -64.58
C PHE A 50 -17.27 61.33 -64.01
N ALA A 51 -18.30 61.19 -64.85
CA ALA A 51 -19.60 60.66 -64.45
C ALA A 51 -19.51 59.17 -64.03
N THR A 52 -18.81 58.34 -64.80
CA THR A 52 -18.64 56.91 -64.48
C THR A 52 -17.75 56.70 -63.27
N THR A 53 -16.74 57.55 -63.06
CA THR A 53 -15.87 57.51 -61.88
C THR A 53 -16.61 57.93 -60.62
N LEU A 54 -17.39 59.01 -60.67
CA LEU A 54 -18.23 59.44 -59.54
C LEU A 54 -19.27 58.37 -59.17
N LEU A 55 -19.97 57.82 -60.16
CA LEU A 55 -20.99 56.80 -59.93
C LEU A 55 -20.38 55.49 -59.41
N GLY A 56 -19.29 55.02 -60.01
CA GLY A 56 -18.63 53.79 -59.57
C GLY A 56 -17.97 53.92 -58.19
N THR A 57 -17.36 55.06 -57.89
CA THR A 57 -16.80 55.35 -56.56
C THR A 57 -17.91 55.51 -55.51
N GLY A 58 -19.03 56.13 -55.86
CA GLY A 58 -20.21 56.22 -54.99
C GLY A 58 -20.81 54.85 -54.65
N ILE A 59 -20.90 53.95 -55.63
CA ILE A 59 -21.42 52.59 -55.42
C ILE A 59 -20.45 51.75 -54.58
N LEU A 60 -19.14 51.87 -54.80
CA LEU A 60 -18.13 51.12 -54.05
C LEU A 60 -17.99 51.62 -52.60
N SER A 61 -17.96 52.94 -52.38
CA SER A 61 -17.82 53.53 -51.04
C SER A 61 -18.99 53.19 -50.11
N LEU A 62 -20.20 53.00 -50.64
CA LEU A 62 -21.38 52.63 -49.86
C LEU A 62 -21.46 51.13 -49.53
N ASN A 63 -20.88 50.26 -50.37
CA ASN A 63 -21.04 48.81 -50.27
C ASN A 63 -19.82 48.09 -49.68
N LEU A 64 -18.59 48.56 -49.92
CA LEU A 64 -17.37 47.95 -49.39
C LEU A 64 -17.34 47.91 -47.85
N PRO A 65 -17.63 49.00 -47.10
CA PRO A 65 -17.57 48.97 -45.64
C PRO A 65 -18.55 47.97 -45.03
N LYS A 66 -19.71 47.78 -45.65
CA LYS A 66 -20.75 46.85 -45.19
C LYS A 66 -20.42 45.39 -45.49
N LEU A 67 -19.68 45.11 -46.57
CA LEU A 67 -19.17 43.77 -46.87
C LEU A 67 -18.07 43.36 -45.89
N PHE A 68 -17.14 44.26 -45.58
CA PHE A 68 -16.11 44.01 -44.58
C PHE A 68 -16.69 43.83 -43.17
N ALA A 69 -17.69 44.63 -42.78
CA ALA A 69 -18.36 44.46 -41.49
C ALA A 69 -19.01 43.07 -41.35
N GLY A 70 -19.73 42.59 -42.39
CA GLY A 70 -20.34 41.27 -42.35
C GLY A 70 -19.34 40.11 -42.32
N LEU A 71 -18.18 40.27 -42.97
CA LEU A 71 -17.11 39.26 -42.94
C LEU A 71 -16.40 39.22 -41.58
N ILE A 72 -16.16 40.38 -40.97
CA ILE A 72 -15.58 40.50 -39.63
C ILE A 72 -16.53 39.95 -38.56
N ASP A 73 -17.84 40.18 -38.69
CA ASP A 73 -18.83 39.64 -37.76
C ASP A 73 -18.97 38.11 -37.89
N ASP A 74 -18.95 37.56 -39.11
CA ASP A 74 -18.99 36.10 -39.35
C ASP A 74 -17.71 35.40 -38.85
N GLU A 75 -16.54 36.03 -38.98
CA GLU A 75 -15.28 35.53 -38.38
C GLU A 75 -15.30 35.59 -36.85
N ARG A 76 -15.88 36.65 -36.26
CA ARG A 76 -16.03 36.76 -34.80
C ARG A 76 -17.00 35.74 -34.22
N GLU A 77 -18.11 35.46 -34.90
CA GLU A 77 -19.06 34.42 -34.49
C GLU A 77 -18.43 33.02 -34.58
N LYS A 78 -17.70 32.72 -35.67
CA LYS A 78 -16.94 31.46 -35.78
C LYS A 78 -15.85 31.34 -34.71
N GLY A 79 -15.18 32.44 -34.38
CA GLY A 79 -14.21 32.50 -33.28
C GLY A 79 -14.83 32.18 -31.92
N ARG A 80 -16.00 32.75 -31.61
CA ARG A 80 -16.73 32.45 -30.36
C ARG A 80 -17.20 31.00 -30.29
N LEU A 81 -17.74 30.45 -31.37
CA LEU A 81 -18.15 29.05 -31.44
C LEU A 81 -16.96 28.09 -31.28
N LEU A 82 -15.80 28.42 -31.85
CA LEU A 82 -14.56 27.66 -31.66
C LEU A 82 -14.05 27.75 -30.22
N GLU A 83 -14.10 28.93 -29.59
CA GLU A 83 -13.74 29.10 -28.18
C GLU A 83 -14.68 28.33 -27.25
N GLU A 84 -15.98 28.33 -27.51
CA GLU A 84 -16.96 27.56 -26.74
C GLU A 84 -16.74 26.05 -26.90
N LYS A 85 -16.47 25.57 -28.13
CA LYS A 85 -16.10 24.18 -28.38
C LYS A 85 -14.79 23.79 -27.68
N LEU A 86 -13.78 24.65 -27.72
CA LEU A 86 -12.50 24.42 -27.02
C LEU A 86 -12.67 24.39 -25.50
N LYS A 87 -13.52 25.25 -24.94
CA LYS A 87 -13.85 25.24 -23.50
C LYS A 87 -14.61 23.97 -23.12
N ALA A 88 -15.57 23.54 -23.94
CA ALA A 88 -16.28 22.28 -23.74
C ALA A 88 -15.34 21.07 -23.82
N GLU A 89 -14.46 21.01 -24.82
CA GLU A 89 -13.48 19.92 -24.97
C GLU A 89 -12.47 19.89 -23.82
N ARG A 90 -12.02 21.06 -23.33
CA ARG A 90 -11.16 21.14 -22.14
C ARG A 90 -11.88 20.66 -20.88
N ALA A 91 -13.12 21.08 -20.68
CA ALA A 91 -13.93 20.62 -19.55
C ALA A 91 -14.19 19.10 -19.61
N GLU A 92 -14.39 18.54 -20.80
CA GLU A 92 -14.51 17.09 -21.01
C GLU A 92 -13.19 16.36 -20.69
N ARG A 93 -12.04 16.88 -21.14
CA ARG A 93 -10.73 16.30 -20.80
C ARG A 93 -10.44 16.36 -19.30
N GLU A 94 -10.69 17.49 -18.65
CA GLU A 94 -10.54 17.63 -17.20
C GLU A 94 -11.49 16.70 -16.43
N ALA A 95 -12.72 16.49 -16.93
CA ALA A 95 -13.64 15.52 -16.35
C ALA A 95 -13.17 14.08 -16.54
N GLN A 96 -12.66 13.74 -17.74
CA GLN A 96 -12.07 12.42 -18.02
C GLN A 96 -10.82 12.15 -17.18
N GLU A 97 -9.96 13.15 -16.99
CA GLU A 97 -8.78 13.04 -16.12
C GLU A 97 -9.20 12.78 -14.66
N LYS A 98 -10.17 13.54 -14.14
CA LYS A 98 -10.71 13.33 -12.79
C LYS A 98 -11.34 11.95 -12.62
N LEU A 99 -12.06 11.46 -13.64
CA LEU A 99 -12.62 10.10 -13.63
C LEU A 99 -11.51 9.06 -13.61
N ARG A 100 -10.49 9.21 -14.44
CA ARG A 100 -9.34 8.29 -14.49
C ARG A 100 -8.56 8.27 -13.18
N GLU A 101 -8.33 9.43 -12.56
CA GLU A 101 -7.71 9.53 -11.24
C GLU A 101 -8.55 8.83 -10.17
N ALA A 102 -9.88 8.96 -10.22
CA ALA A 102 -10.78 8.31 -9.29
C ALA A 102 -10.81 6.78 -9.48
N ASP A 103 -10.78 6.29 -10.73
CA ASP A 103 -10.70 4.85 -11.04
C ASP A 103 -9.38 4.23 -10.56
N LEU A 104 -8.26 4.92 -10.77
CA LEU A 104 -6.95 4.47 -10.28
C LEU A 104 -6.91 4.38 -8.75
N GLU A 105 -7.53 5.34 -8.07
CA GLU A 105 -7.61 5.33 -6.61
C GLU A 105 -8.53 4.22 -6.10
N ILE A 106 -9.66 3.95 -6.78
CA ILE A 106 -10.53 2.80 -6.47
C ILE A 106 -9.76 1.49 -6.64
N GLU A 107 -9.06 1.30 -7.77
CA GLU A 107 -8.28 0.11 -8.03
C GLU A 107 -7.18 -0.10 -6.96
N ARG A 108 -6.54 0.99 -6.53
CA ARG A 108 -5.57 0.97 -5.43
C ARG A 108 -6.22 0.51 -4.12
N LEU A 109 -7.37 1.08 -3.74
CA LEU A 109 -8.10 0.72 -2.52
C LEU A 109 -8.58 -0.74 -2.56
N GLU A 110 -9.02 -1.23 -3.72
CA GLU A 110 -9.42 -2.63 -3.92
C GLU A 110 -8.23 -3.59 -3.78
N ARG A 111 -7.07 -3.25 -4.34
CA ARG A 111 -5.84 -4.04 -4.14
C ARG A 111 -5.43 -4.09 -2.67
N MET A 112 -5.55 -2.98 -1.95
CA MET A 112 -5.32 -2.96 -0.49
C MET A 112 -6.30 -3.89 0.24
N GLN A 113 -7.58 -3.82 -0.10
CA GLN A 113 -8.60 -4.67 0.51
C GLN A 113 -8.36 -6.16 0.27
N LEU A 114 -7.99 -6.53 -0.97
CA LEU A 114 -7.63 -7.91 -1.35
C LEU A 114 -6.42 -8.42 -0.56
N SER A 115 -5.38 -7.59 -0.40
CA SER A 115 -4.19 -7.93 0.37
C SER A 115 -4.48 -8.18 1.86
N LEU A 116 -5.49 -7.51 2.42
CA LEU A 116 -5.91 -7.74 3.81
C LEU A 116 -6.83 -8.96 3.94
N GLN A 117 -7.69 -9.22 2.96
CA GLN A 117 -8.60 -10.37 2.95
C GLN A 117 -7.87 -11.71 2.87
N SER A 118 -6.80 -11.80 2.08
CA SER A 118 -6.01 -13.02 1.92
C SER A 118 -5.36 -13.52 3.22
N PHE A 119 -5.32 -12.69 4.26
CA PHE A 119 -4.65 -12.98 5.52
C PHE A 119 -5.57 -13.44 6.66
N LYS A 120 -6.88 -13.25 6.51
CA LYS A 120 -7.89 -13.65 7.51
C LYS A 120 -7.83 -15.14 7.96
N PRO A 121 -7.38 -16.11 7.13
CA PRO A 121 -7.27 -17.50 7.59
C PRO A 121 -5.97 -17.86 8.32
N ILE A 122 -4.98 -16.97 8.45
CA ILE A 122 -3.68 -17.31 9.07
C ILE A 122 -3.67 -16.82 10.53
N ALA A 123 -4.21 -17.62 11.45
CA ALA A 123 -4.17 -17.31 12.88
C ALA A 123 -2.75 -17.46 13.50
N ASN A 124 -1.92 -18.32 12.92
CA ASN A 124 -0.57 -18.59 13.39
C ASN A 124 0.42 -18.26 12.27
N LEU A 125 1.15 -17.16 12.44
CA LEU A 125 2.17 -16.77 11.48
C LEU A 125 3.53 -17.30 11.90
N GLY A 126 4.26 -17.89 10.94
CA GLY A 126 5.60 -18.39 11.19
C GLY A 126 5.63 -19.65 12.06
N LEU A 127 4.81 -20.66 11.76
CA LEU A 127 4.93 -21.97 12.42
C LEU A 127 6.22 -22.67 11.95
N LEU A 128 7.28 -22.57 12.74
CA LEU A 128 8.49 -23.37 12.58
C LEU A 128 8.31 -24.68 13.33
N THR A 129 8.36 -25.80 12.59
CA THR A 129 8.39 -27.13 13.22
C THR A 129 9.84 -27.57 13.34
N VAL A 130 10.27 -27.88 14.56
CA VAL A 130 11.63 -28.34 14.87
C VAL A 130 11.56 -29.74 15.46
N GLU A 131 12.28 -30.67 14.85
CA GLU A 131 12.52 -31.99 15.40
C GLU A 131 13.99 -32.03 15.87
N MET A 132 14.20 -32.20 17.17
CA MET A 132 15.53 -32.21 17.76
C MET A 132 15.63 -33.18 18.94
N VAL A 133 16.86 -33.51 19.33
CA VAL A 133 17.16 -34.31 20.52
C VAL A 133 17.81 -33.40 21.55
N ILE A 134 17.12 -33.19 22.66
CA ILE A 134 17.64 -32.41 23.78
C ILE A 134 18.45 -33.33 24.68
N LYS A 135 19.73 -33.01 24.85
CA LYS A 135 20.64 -33.73 25.74
C LYS A 135 20.84 -32.91 27.00
N ASP A 136 20.55 -33.49 28.16
CA ASP A 136 20.77 -32.84 29.46
C ASP A 136 21.71 -33.69 30.30
N PHE A 137 22.69 -33.02 30.89
CA PHE A 137 23.63 -33.63 31.82
C PHE A 137 23.51 -32.93 33.18
N ARG A 138 23.37 -33.74 34.23
CA ARG A 138 23.26 -33.25 35.59
C ARG A 138 24.20 -34.00 36.51
N SER A 139 24.97 -33.23 37.26
CA SER A 139 25.72 -33.72 38.42
C SER A 139 25.16 -33.05 39.68
N LYS A 140 24.80 -33.84 40.68
CA LYS A 140 24.28 -33.33 41.96
C LYS A 140 25.00 -34.02 43.10
N LYS A 141 25.64 -33.25 44.00
CA LYS A 141 26.19 -33.80 45.23
C LYS A 141 25.03 -34.33 46.09
N LEU A 142 25.11 -35.60 46.45
CA LEU A 142 24.22 -36.23 47.39
C LEU A 142 24.78 -35.99 48.79
N GLY A 143 23.90 -35.64 49.73
CA GLY A 143 24.30 -35.41 51.12
C GLY A 143 25.07 -36.62 51.70
N PRO A 144 25.86 -36.40 52.76
CA PRO A 144 26.64 -37.46 53.37
C PRO A 144 25.72 -38.63 53.76
N LYS A 145 26.01 -39.83 53.24
CA LYS A 145 25.45 -41.08 53.76
C LYS A 145 25.92 -41.17 55.21
N GLU A 146 25.02 -41.35 56.18
CA GLU A 146 25.33 -41.34 57.62
C GLU A 146 26.72 -41.95 57.89
N GLN A 147 27.69 -41.08 58.18
CA GLN A 147 29.05 -41.53 58.47
C GLN A 147 28.96 -42.26 59.79
N LYS A 148 29.25 -43.57 59.80
CA LYS A 148 29.37 -44.33 61.05
C LYS A 148 30.42 -43.63 61.91
N SER A 149 29.97 -42.93 62.95
CA SER A 149 30.82 -42.36 63.98
C SER A 149 30.96 -43.38 65.11
N VAL A 150 32.18 -43.53 65.61
CA VAL A 150 32.41 -44.23 66.89
C VAL A 150 32.96 -43.15 67.82
N LEU A 151 32.32 -42.96 68.97
CA LEU A 151 32.70 -41.95 69.97
C LEU A 151 32.83 -40.52 69.38
N GLY A 152 31.97 -40.15 68.43
CA GLY A 152 31.96 -38.79 67.83
C GLY A 152 33.08 -38.51 66.83
N ILE A 153 33.96 -39.49 66.56
CA ILE A 153 35.02 -39.37 65.56
C ILE A 153 34.52 -40.00 64.24
N PRO A 154 34.52 -39.26 63.12
CA PRO A 154 34.16 -39.83 61.83
C PRO A 154 35.23 -40.86 61.41
N LEU A 155 34.83 -42.14 61.33
CA LEU A 155 35.71 -43.21 60.86
C LEU A 155 35.66 -43.30 59.33
N GLY A 156 36.76 -42.91 58.67
CA GLY A 156 37.00 -43.16 57.25
C GLY A 156 37.47 -41.93 56.46
N ARG A 157 38.04 -42.18 55.27
CA ARG A 157 38.42 -41.13 54.30
C ARG A 157 37.19 -40.30 53.91
N VAL A 158 37.38 -39.02 53.58
CA VAL A 158 36.32 -38.16 53.04
C VAL A 158 35.76 -38.82 51.79
N LYS A 159 34.44 -39.07 51.80
CA LYS A 159 33.70 -39.64 50.67
C LYS A 159 32.74 -38.58 50.17
N GLN A 160 32.80 -38.28 48.89
CA GLN A 160 31.77 -37.46 48.24
C GLN A 160 30.91 -38.39 47.40
N THR A 161 29.61 -38.40 47.67
CA THR A 161 28.65 -39.13 46.83
C THR A 161 27.93 -38.13 45.94
N SER A 162 27.82 -38.42 44.65
CA SER A 162 27.13 -37.59 43.67
C SER A 162 26.25 -38.45 42.77
N TYR A 163 25.11 -37.90 42.37
CA TYR A 163 24.31 -38.40 41.26
C TYR A 163 24.89 -37.84 39.97
N MET A 164 25.05 -38.69 38.95
CA MET A 164 25.38 -38.31 37.59
C MET A 164 24.31 -38.88 36.65
N GLY A 165 23.66 -37.99 35.90
CA GLY A 165 22.63 -38.34 34.94
C GLY A 165 22.90 -37.71 33.58
N ALA A 166 22.79 -38.48 32.52
CA ALA A 166 22.75 -38.01 31.14
C ALA A 166 21.52 -38.57 30.46
N VAL A 167 20.66 -37.69 29.96
CA VAL A 167 19.38 -38.04 29.36
C VAL A 167 19.24 -37.36 28.01
N GLU A 168 18.67 -38.10 27.06
CA GLU A 168 18.33 -37.62 25.73
C GLU A 168 16.81 -37.69 25.56
N VAL A 169 16.20 -36.58 25.17
CA VAL A 169 14.76 -36.50 24.93
C VAL A 169 14.53 -36.04 23.50
N PRO A 170 14.00 -36.89 22.61
CA PRO A 170 13.56 -36.46 21.29
C PRO A 170 12.28 -35.62 21.43
N VAL A 171 12.32 -34.41 20.90
CA VAL A 171 11.22 -33.43 20.97
C VAL A 171 10.83 -32.99 19.57
N LYS A 172 9.52 -32.90 19.36
CA LYS A 172 8.93 -32.20 18.23
C LYS A 172 8.26 -30.94 18.77
N ALA A 173 8.82 -29.78 18.44
CA ALA A 173 8.32 -28.50 18.88
C ALA A 173 7.75 -27.71 17.69
N HIS A 174 6.62 -27.06 17.92
CA HIS A 174 6.06 -26.05 17.04
C HIS A 174 6.29 -24.69 17.71
N LEU A 175 7.12 -23.88 17.06
CA LEU A 175 7.45 -22.52 17.46
C LEU A 175 6.68 -21.58 16.55
N GLY A 176 6.04 -20.56 17.10
CA GLY A 176 5.29 -19.58 16.30
C GLY A 176 4.99 -18.32 17.06
N VAL A 177 4.43 -17.32 16.39
CA VAL A 177 3.92 -16.12 17.06
C VAL A 177 2.40 -16.16 17.04
N ASP A 178 1.80 -16.01 18.21
CA ASP A 178 0.36 -15.91 18.35
C ASP A 178 -0.09 -14.52 17.89
N LEU A 179 -0.74 -14.44 16.73
CA LEU A 179 -1.22 -13.18 16.17
C LEU A 179 -2.35 -12.55 17.00
N HIS A 180 -3.02 -13.32 17.86
CA HIS A 180 -4.05 -12.76 18.76
C HIS A 180 -3.45 -11.87 19.85
N GLN A 181 -2.18 -12.07 20.19
CA GLN A 181 -1.46 -11.28 21.19
C GLN A 181 -0.80 -10.03 20.59
N VAL A 182 -0.71 -9.96 19.25
CA VAL A 182 -0.17 -8.80 18.55
C VAL A 182 -1.17 -7.65 18.63
N GLN A 183 -0.69 -6.48 19.01
CA GLN A 183 -1.50 -5.28 19.17
C GLN A 183 -0.96 -4.15 18.30
N ILE A 184 -1.88 -3.37 17.73
CA ILE A 184 -1.59 -2.22 16.88
C ILE A 184 -2.21 -0.97 17.49
N LYS A 185 -1.41 0.10 17.52
CA LYS A 185 -1.87 1.45 17.83
C LYS A 185 -1.51 2.39 16.68
N VAL A 186 -2.43 3.27 16.32
CA VAL A 186 -2.13 4.40 15.42
C VAL A 186 -1.72 5.59 16.28
N ASP A 187 -0.55 6.15 16.06
CA ASP A 187 -0.10 7.33 16.80
C ASP A 187 -0.68 8.63 16.23
N ALA A 188 -0.42 9.75 16.91
CA ALA A 188 -0.90 11.07 16.48
C ALA A 188 -0.30 11.53 15.13
N ALA A 189 0.84 10.97 14.72
CA ALA A 189 1.48 11.22 13.44
C ALA A 189 0.97 10.27 12.32
N GLY A 190 0.03 9.37 12.63
CA GLY A 190 -0.53 8.41 11.67
C GLY A 190 0.32 7.16 11.44
N ARG A 191 1.33 6.90 12.29
CA ARG A 191 2.20 5.72 12.22
C ARG A 191 1.57 4.53 12.91
N LEU A 192 1.87 3.33 12.44
CA LEU A 192 1.44 2.06 13.02
C LEU A 192 2.49 1.56 14.00
N ILE A 193 2.14 1.57 15.29
CA ILE A 193 2.95 1.00 16.35
C ILE A 193 2.48 -0.43 16.58
N VAL A 194 3.34 -1.41 16.31
CA VAL A 194 3.08 -2.84 16.48
C VAL A 194 3.83 -3.36 17.70
N GLY A 195 3.13 -3.98 18.64
CA GLY A 195 3.70 -4.57 19.86
C GLY A 195 3.07 -5.91 20.21
N GLY A 196 3.57 -6.55 21.27
CA GLY A 196 3.06 -7.85 21.74
C GLY A 196 3.56 -9.06 20.96
N LEU A 197 4.65 -8.92 20.19
CA LEU A 197 5.28 -10.03 19.48
C LEU A 197 6.06 -10.90 20.46
N THR A 198 5.50 -12.06 20.81
CA THR A 198 6.14 -13.05 21.68
C THR A 198 6.16 -14.42 21.02
N MET A 199 7.24 -15.17 21.24
CA MET A 199 7.31 -16.56 20.78
C MET A 199 6.41 -17.43 21.65
N SER A 200 5.48 -18.11 21.00
CA SER A 200 4.72 -19.23 21.55
C SER A 200 5.41 -20.54 21.20
N THR A 201 5.43 -21.47 22.14
CA THR A 201 6.01 -22.81 21.96
C THR A 201 4.97 -23.85 22.36
N THR A 202 4.69 -24.80 21.48
CA THR A 202 4.01 -26.04 21.84
C THR A 202 4.96 -27.20 21.54
N SER A 203 5.13 -28.11 22.48
CA SER A 203 6.10 -29.20 22.36
C SER A 203 5.45 -30.53 22.68
N ASP A 204 5.61 -31.49 21.77
CA ASP A 204 5.26 -32.88 22.00
C ASP A 204 6.54 -33.70 22.16
N THR A 205 6.62 -34.45 23.27
CA THR A 205 7.67 -35.46 23.42
C THR A 205 7.24 -36.70 22.65
N VAL A 206 7.85 -36.92 21.50
CA VAL A 206 7.49 -37.99 20.55
C VAL A 206 7.75 -39.38 21.14
N ARG A 207 8.72 -39.50 22.05
CA ARG A 207 9.10 -40.75 22.74
C ARG A 207 9.48 -40.49 24.21
N GLY A 208 9.57 -41.56 24.98
CA GLY A 208 10.12 -41.55 26.34
C GLY A 208 11.58 -41.09 26.36
N ALA A 209 12.02 -40.62 27.53
CA ALA A 209 13.39 -40.19 27.73
C ALA A 209 14.37 -41.38 27.63
N GLU A 210 15.46 -41.21 26.90
CA GLU A 210 16.52 -42.21 26.75
C GLU A 210 17.67 -41.87 27.70
N TRP A 211 17.94 -42.76 28.65
CA TRP A 211 18.99 -42.56 29.65
C TRP A 211 20.32 -43.12 29.15
N GLN A 212 21.26 -42.24 28.85
CA GLN A 212 22.63 -42.60 28.47
C GLN A 212 23.51 -42.84 29.70
N LEU A 213 23.21 -42.16 30.82
CA LEU A 213 23.88 -42.35 32.10
C LEU A 213 22.90 -42.16 33.26
N GLN A 214 22.93 -43.08 34.21
CA GLN A 214 22.19 -42.97 35.47
C GLN A 214 22.97 -43.71 36.57
N GLU A 215 23.81 -42.98 37.29
CA GLU A 215 24.64 -43.59 38.33
C GLU A 215 24.79 -42.73 39.58
N VAL A 216 24.99 -43.40 40.71
CA VAL A 216 25.46 -42.77 41.93
C VAL A 216 26.93 -43.12 42.10
N ARG A 217 27.77 -42.10 42.05
CA ARG A 217 29.22 -42.20 42.17
C ARG A 217 29.66 -41.79 43.57
N THR A 218 30.51 -42.59 44.19
CA THR A 218 31.18 -42.24 45.44
C THR A 218 32.68 -42.13 45.20
N GLU A 219 33.19 -40.92 45.31
CA GLU A 219 34.61 -40.59 45.17
C GLU A 219 35.27 -40.65 46.56
N LYS A 220 36.36 -41.41 46.68
CA LYS A 220 37.20 -41.44 47.89
C LYS A 220 38.45 -40.62 47.65
N PHE A 221 38.76 -39.71 48.57
CA PHE A 221 39.93 -38.84 48.45
C PHE A 221 41.11 -39.36 49.28
N ARG A 222 42.34 -39.20 48.76
CA ARG A 222 43.61 -39.37 49.48
C ARG A 222 44.49 -38.18 49.13
N ASN A 223 44.87 -37.37 50.13
CA ASN A 223 45.66 -36.15 49.94
C ASN A 223 45.04 -35.22 48.88
N ASP A 224 43.74 -34.97 48.96
CA ASP A 224 42.95 -34.15 48.03
C ASP A 224 42.85 -34.65 46.58
N GLU A 225 43.44 -35.80 46.25
CA GLU A 225 43.26 -36.47 44.96
C GLU A 225 42.20 -37.58 45.03
N ILE A 226 41.46 -37.76 43.94
CA ILE A 226 40.51 -38.87 43.79
C ILE A 226 41.30 -40.17 43.71
N SER A 227 41.24 -40.95 44.79
CA SER A 227 41.95 -42.22 44.91
C SER A 227 41.14 -43.41 44.39
N GLU A 228 39.80 -43.32 44.41
CA GLU A 228 38.92 -44.41 44.02
C GLU A 228 37.53 -43.86 43.67
N ILE A 229 36.91 -44.45 42.64
CA ILE A 229 35.54 -44.18 42.23
C ILE A 229 34.73 -45.46 42.38
N ILE A 230 33.70 -45.44 43.23
CA ILE A 230 32.75 -46.54 43.39
C ILE A 230 31.42 -46.13 42.77
N ILE A 231 30.91 -46.94 41.85
CA ILE A 231 29.59 -46.76 41.26
C ILE A 231 28.64 -47.77 41.90
N ASP A 232 27.54 -47.27 42.50
CA ASP A 232 26.50 -48.11 43.10
C ASP A 232 25.23 -48.07 42.23
N PRO A 233 24.99 -49.09 41.40
CA PRO A 233 23.81 -49.13 40.53
C PRO A 233 22.51 -49.39 41.29
N HIS A 234 22.57 -49.80 42.56
CA HIS A 234 21.40 -50.11 43.39
C HIS A 234 21.18 -49.10 44.52
N ASP A 235 21.86 -47.94 44.51
CA ASP A 235 21.63 -46.91 45.53
C ASP A 235 20.16 -46.46 45.47
N ALA A 236 19.45 -46.60 46.60
CA ALA A 236 18.01 -46.33 46.69
C ALA A 236 17.61 -44.90 46.27
N ARG A 237 18.56 -43.95 46.29
CA ARG A 237 18.32 -42.56 45.88
C ARG A 237 18.35 -42.36 44.37
N LEU A 238 18.92 -43.30 43.61
CA LEU A 238 19.11 -43.18 42.16
C LEU A 238 17.78 -42.94 41.44
N MET A 239 16.74 -43.71 41.75
CA MET A 239 15.43 -43.55 41.11
C MET A 239 14.83 -42.17 41.39
N ALA A 240 14.89 -41.70 42.64
CA ALA A 240 14.31 -40.41 43.01
C ALA A 240 15.01 -39.22 42.31
N GLU A 241 16.34 -39.26 42.21
CA GLU A 241 17.12 -38.22 41.53
C GLU A 241 16.92 -38.26 40.01
N ARG A 242 16.83 -39.46 39.43
CA ARG A 242 16.51 -39.66 38.01
C ARG A 242 15.14 -39.06 37.66
N ASP A 243 14.11 -39.40 38.44
CA ASP A 243 12.75 -38.93 38.18
C ASP A 243 12.63 -37.40 38.44
N ALA A 244 13.40 -36.84 39.37
CA ALA A 244 13.49 -35.40 39.56
C ALA A 244 14.19 -34.69 38.38
N HIS A 245 15.25 -35.29 37.84
CA HIS A 245 15.97 -34.78 36.69
C HIS A 245 15.09 -34.79 35.42
N GLU A 246 14.39 -35.88 35.12
CA GLU A 246 13.46 -35.93 33.98
C GLU A 246 12.32 -34.92 34.11
N ARG A 247 11.71 -34.80 35.29
CA ARG A 247 10.63 -33.82 35.52
C ARG A 247 11.11 -32.39 35.27
N GLN A 248 12.28 -32.03 35.79
CA GLN A 248 12.85 -30.71 35.58
C GLN A 248 13.16 -30.46 34.09
N LEU A 249 13.70 -31.45 33.38
CA LEU A 249 13.96 -31.33 31.95
C LEU A 249 12.66 -31.12 31.16
N ARG A 250 11.63 -31.93 31.42
CA ARG A 250 10.32 -31.79 30.78
C ARG A 250 9.67 -30.44 31.05
N GLU A 251 9.80 -29.92 32.27
CA GLU A 251 9.31 -28.59 32.63
C GLU A 251 10.02 -27.51 31.80
N ARG A 252 11.37 -27.52 31.72
CA ARG A 252 12.12 -26.57 30.88
C ARG A 252 11.72 -26.61 29.40
N ILE A 253 11.47 -27.82 28.87
CA ILE A 253 11.02 -28.01 27.50
C ILE A 253 9.62 -27.41 27.31
N SER A 254 8.70 -27.68 28.24
CA SER A 254 7.32 -27.20 28.17
C SER A 254 7.20 -25.68 28.26
N VAL A 255 8.06 -25.03 29.05
CA VAL A 255 8.11 -23.56 29.17
C VAL A 255 8.89 -22.93 28.00
N GLY A 256 9.50 -23.74 27.15
CA GLY A 256 10.19 -23.29 25.94
C GLY A 256 11.61 -22.74 26.16
N GLN A 257 12.19 -22.91 27.36
CA GLN A 257 13.54 -22.42 27.67
C GLN A 257 14.62 -22.98 26.74
N SER A 258 14.42 -24.23 26.29
CA SER A 258 15.32 -24.91 25.35
C SER A 258 15.26 -24.38 23.91
N PHE A 259 14.31 -23.50 23.58
CA PHE A 259 14.10 -22.98 22.22
C PHE A 259 14.41 -21.48 22.07
N THR A 260 14.96 -20.83 23.10
CA THR A 260 15.31 -19.40 23.11
C THR A 260 16.23 -18.99 21.94
N VAL A 261 17.05 -19.90 21.44
CA VAL A 261 17.89 -19.68 20.24
C VAL A 261 17.10 -19.36 18.97
N PHE A 262 15.84 -19.81 18.89
CA PHE A 262 14.95 -19.58 17.74
C PHE A 262 14.10 -18.32 17.88
N GLU A 263 14.03 -17.72 19.08
CA GLU A 263 13.17 -16.58 19.35
C GLU A 263 13.48 -15.39 18.44
N LYS A 264 14.74 -14.95 18.38
CA LYS A 264 15.14 -13.79 17.57
C LYS A 264 14.90 -14.01 16.06
N PRO A 265 15.34 -15.11 15.43
CA PRO A 265 15.03 -15.39 14.03
C PRO A 265 13.52 -15.45 13.73
N LEU A 266 12.75 -16.09 14.60
CA LEU A 266 11.30 -16.25 14.44
C LEU A 266 10.58 -14.90 14.52
N LEU A 267 10.93 -14.07 15.51
CA LEU A 267 10.37 -12.73 15.65
C LEU A 267 10.74 -11.84 14.47
N GLN A 268 11.97 -11.95 13.95
CA GLN A 268 12.37 -11.22 12.74
C GLN A 268 11.55 -11.63 11.52
N ALA A 269 11.43 -12.93 11.24
CA ALA A 269 10.62 -13.42 10.12
C ALA A 269 9.15 -12.97 10.25
N THR A 270 8.61 -12.99 11.48
CA THR A 270 7.26 -12.51 11.76
C THR A 270 7.13 -11.01 11.50
N ARG A 271 8.11 -10.19 11.91
CA ARG A 271 8.14 -8.75 11.61
C ARG A 271 8.17 -8.49 10.11
N GLU A 272 8.93 -9.26 9.33
CA GLU A 272 8.98 -9.08 7.87
C GLU A 272 7.61 -9.33 7.23
N VAL A 273 6.91 -10.39 7.64
CA VAL A 273 5.58 -10.69 7.12
C VAL A 273 4.54 -9.67 7.59
N LEU A 274 4.55 -9.26 8.87
CA LEU A 274 3.66 -8.19 9.36
C LEU A 274 3.92 -6.87 8.65
N THR A 275 5.19 -6.57 8.34
CA THR A 275 5.53 -5.39 7.54
C THR A 275 4.92 -5.50 6.16
N SER A 276 5.06 -6.64 5.49
CA SER A 276 4.44 -6.88 4.17
C SER A 276 2.92 -6.73 4.20
N LEU A 277 2.27 -7.20 5.28
CA LEU A 277 0.82 -7.08 5.48
C LEU A 277 0.35 -5.64 5.68
N LEU A 278 1.09 -4.85 6.45
CA LEU A 278 0.70 -3.50 6.84
C LEU A 278 1.19 -2.43 5.85
N THR A 279 2.20 -2.73 5.03
CA THR A 279 2.75 -1.83 4.00
C THR A 279 1.68 -1.26 3.06
N PRO A 280 0.68 -2.04 2.57
CA PRO A 280 -0.39 -1.52 1.73
C PRO A 280 -1.18 -0.36 2.35
N LEU A 281 -1.21 -0.21 3.68
CA LEU A 281 -1.89 0.90 4.36
C LEU A 281 -1.18 2.25 4.16
N GLY A 282 0.05 2.26 3.63
CA GLY A 282 0.81 3.48 3.34
C GLY A 282 1.24 4.26 4.58
N ARG A 283 1.21 3.63 5.76
CA ARG A 283 1.63 4.21 7.04
C ARG A 283 3.01 3.68 7.41
N GLU A 284 3.81 4.50 8.08
CA GLU A 284 5.09 4.06 8.65
C GLU A 284 4.83 3.04 9.77
N ILE A 285 5.63 1.96 9.81
CA ILE A 285 5.46 0.86 10.76
C ILE A 285 6.64 0.87 11.75
N VAL A 286 6.34 0.89 13.04
CA VAL A 286 7.32 0.89 14.12
C VAL A 286 7.04 -0.28 15.05
N TYR A 287 8.06 -1.09 15.32
CA TYR A 287 7.96 -2.22 16.24
C TYR A 287 8.43 -1.82 17.64
N VAL A 288 7.65 -2.17 18.66
CA VAL A 288 7.97 -1.97 20.07
C VAL A 288 7.90 -3.29 20.82
N ASP A 289 8.76 -3.46 21.83
CA ASP A 289 8.86 -4.73 22.56
C ASP A 289 7.66 -4.99 23.48
N SER A 290 7.02 -3.93 23.98
CA SER A 290 5.84 -4.02 24.84
C SER A 290 4.58 -3.54 24.13
N PRO A 291 3.41 -4.15 24.41
CA PRO A 291 2.14 -3.69 23.84
C PRO A 291 1.87 -2.22 24.25
N PRO A 292 1.50 -1.35 23.29
CA PRO A 292 1.18 0.05 23.59
C PRO A 292 -0.07 0.16 24.47
N SER A 293 -0.15 1.20 25.31
CA SER A 293 -1.40 1.51 26.03
C SER A 293 -2.51 1.82 25.03
N ASP A 294 -3.73 1.34 25.29
CA ASP A 294 -4.90 1.55 24.42
C ASP A 294 -4.74 0.97 22.99
N ALA A 295 -3.91 -0.05 22.82
CA ALA A 295 -3.73 -0.70 21.53
C ALA A 295 -4.87 -1.68 21.21
N THR A 296 -5.17 -1.83 19.93
CA THR A 296 -6.21 -2.72 19.41
C THR A 296 -5.58 -4.04 18.97
N PRO A 297 -6.17 -5.21 19.27
CA PRO A 297 -5.69 -6.49 18.72
C PRO A 297 -5.58 -6.45 17.20
N LEU A 298 -4.52 -7.02 16.63
CA LEU A 298 -4.22 -7.04 15.19
C LEU A 298 -5.46 -7.42 14.36
N MET A 299 -6.12 -8.52 14.71
CA MET A 299 -7.27 -9.03 13.96
C MET A 299 -8.45 -8.05 13.96
N ASN A 300 -8.69 -7.36 15.09
CA ASN A 300 -9.75 -6.36 15.19
C ASN A 300 -9.37 -5.08 14.42
N PHE A 301 -8.10 -4.68 14.46
CA PHE A 301 -7.59 -3.55 13.69
C PHE A 301 -7.74 -3.79 12.18
N LEU A 302 -7.33 -4.97 11.69
CA LEU A 302 -7.46 -5.34 10.28
C LEU A 302 -8.92 -5.39 9.83
N ALA A 303 -9.82 -5.92 10.66
CA ALA A 303 -11.26 -5.92 10.36
C ALA A 303 -11.82 -4.49 10.28
N GLY A 304 -11.41 -3.60 11.18
CA GLY A 304 -11.78 -2.19 11.16
C GLY A 304 -11.29 -1.46 9.92
N GLU A 305 -10.02 -1.61 9.55
CA GLU A 305 -9.44 -1.02 8.33
C GLU A 305 -10.10 -1.59 7.07
N GLN A 306 -10.42 -2.89 7.04
CA GLN A 306 -11.13 -3.50 5.92
C GLN A 306 -12.52 -2.88 5.73
N GLN A 307 -13.26 -2.65 6.82
CA GLN A 307 -14.55 -1.99 6.76
C GLN A 307 -14.41 -0.52 6.34
N ALA A 308 -13.41 0.19 6.85
CA ALA A 308 -13.14 1.58 6.48
C ALA A 308 -12.77 1.71 4.99
N LEU A 309 -11.96 0.78 4.45
CA LEU A 309 -11.62 0.73 3.03
C LEU A 309 -12.85 0.44 2.17
N ALA A 310 -13.71 -0.51 2.58
CA ALA A 310 -14.95 -0.80 1.87
C ALA A 310 -15.86 0.44 1.79
N ASN A 311 -16.02 1.15 2.91
CA ASN A 311 -16.82 2.38 2.94
C ASN A 311 -16.22 3.47 2.03
N ARG A 312 -14.89 3.66 2.03
CA ARG A 312 -14.21 4.63 1.15
C ARG A 312 -14.38 4.30 -0.33
N ILE A 313 -14.28 3.02 -0.70
CA ILE A 313 -14.53 2.56 -2.07
C ILE A 313 -15.97 2.88 -2.47
N GLU A 314 -16.94 2.60 -1.59
CA GLU A 314 -18.36 2.86 -1.87
C GLU A 314 -18.67 4.37 -1.98
N GLU A 315 -18.13 5.19 -1.08
CA GLU A 315 -18.24 6.66 -1.13
C GLU A 315 -17.65 7.22 -2.44
N ARG A 316 -16.48 6.72 -2.86
CA ARG A 316 -15.85 7.14 -4.12
C ARG A 316 -16.67 6.73 -5.34
N ARG A 317 -17.19 5.49 -5.37
CA ARG A 317 -18.08 5.03 -6.44
C ARG A 317 -19.36 5.88 -6.52
N ARG A 318 -19.93 6.28 -5.38
CA ARG A 318 -21.10 7.19 -5.34
C ARG A 318 -20.76 8.60 -5.83
N ALA A 319 -19.56 9.11 -5.50
CA ALA A 319 -19.11 10.44 -5.92
C ALA A 319 -18.85 10.53 -7.43
N ILE A 320 -18.46 9.44 -8.07
CA ILE A 320 -18.27 9.34 -9.54
C ILE A 320 -19.62 9.36 -10.27
N GLY A 321 -20.71 8.95 -9.61
CA GLY A 321 -22.04 8.82 -10.20
C GLY A 321 -22.13 7.65 -11.19
N PRO A 322 -23.33 7.25 -11.64
CA PRO A 322 -23.47 6.21 -12.64
C PRO A 322 -22.80 6.64 -13.96
N PRO A 323 -22.21 5.70 -14.73
CA PRO A 323 -21.69 6.03 -16.05
C PRO A 323 -22.80 6.68 -16.86
N ARG A 324 -22.55 7.89 -17.36
CA ARG A 324 -23.46 8.53 -18.32
C ARG A 324 -23.41 7.69 -19.59
N SER A 325 -24.41 6.83 -19.74
CA SER A 325 -24.68 6.00 -20.92
C SER A 325 -24.96 6.86 -22.15
#